data_AF-A0AAU2R2T2-F1
#
_entry.id   AF-A0AAU2R2T2-F1
#
_cell.length_a   1.000
_cell.length_b   1.000
_cell.length_c   1.000
_cell.angle_alpha   90.00
_cell.angle_beta   90.00
_cell.angle_gamma   90.00
#
_symmetry.space_group_name_H-M   'P 1'
#
loop_
_entity.id
_entity.type
_entity.pdbx_description
1 polymer ?
#
loop_
_entity_poly.entity_id
_entity_poly.type
_entity_poly.pdbx_seq_one_letter_code
_entity_poly.pdbx_strand_id
1 'polypeptide(L)' 'MIQWTGNGRPIQEWASQSTGDGCHTIVCVGSGKVSDVSGGSRADGAALIQCTDRGGTRQLWTFSRVAGRLAAG' A
#
# COMPACT_ATOMS: atom_id res chain seq x y z
N MET A 1 -5.62 -6.48 -6.63
CA MET A 1 -4.60 -5.53 -7.15
C MET A 1 -4.11 -6.03 -8.50
N ILE A 2 -3.65 -5.16 -9.40
CA ILE A 2 -3.01 -5.60 -10.65
C ILE A 2 -1.54 -5.18 -10.63
N GLN A 3 -0.68 -6.04 -11.17
CA GLN A 3 0.75 -5.81 -11.27
C GLN A 3 1.16 -5.94 -12.72
N TRP A 4 2.04 -5.06 -13.18
CA TRP A 4 2.61 -5.06 -14.52
C TRP A 4 4.12 -4.96 -14.42
N THR A 5 4.83 -5.36 -15.46
CA THR A 5 6.26 -5.11 -15.62
C THR A 5 6.56 -3.62 -15.41
N GLY A 6 7.63 -3.32 -14.68
CA GLY A 6 8.07 -1.95 -14.41
C GLY A 6 8.20 -1.13 -15.69
N ASN A 7 7.42 -0.07 -15.80
CA ASN A 7 7.34 0.78 -16.98
C ASN A 7 7.33 2.28 -16.63
N GLY A 8 7.62 2.62 -15.36
CA GLY A 8 7.73 4.01 -14.90
C GLY A 8 6.42 4.79 -14.95
N ARG A 9 5.26 4.12 -15.08
CA ARG A 9 3.96 4.80 -15.05
C ARG A 9 3.54 5.09 -13.60
N PRO A 10 2.89 6.22 -13.32
CA PRO A 10 2.47 6.59 -11.95
C PRO A 10 1.57 5.57 -11.23
N ILE A 11 0.89 4.69 -11.98
CA ILE A 11 0.09 3.59 -11.43
C ILE A 11 0.94 2.47 -10.78
N GLN A 12 2.25 2.49 -10.99
CA GLN A 12 3.24 1.62 -10.34
C GLN A 12 4.02 2.35 -9.24
N GLU A 13 3.77 3.65 -9.06
CA GLU A 13 4.38 4.46 -8.02
C GLU A 13 3.44 4.55 -6.82
N TRP A 14 4.02 4.43 -5.63
CA TRP A 14 3.28 4.40 -4.37
C TRP A 14 3.92 5.32 -3.35
N ALA A 15 3.12 6.22 -2.80
CA ALA A 15 3.52 7.14 -1.74
C ALA A 15 3.01 6.62 -0.39
N SER A 16 3.88 6.64 0.62
CA SER A 16 3.49 6.44 2.01
C SER A 16 3.16 7.79 2.65
N GLN A 17 1.95 7.95 3.20
CA GLN A 17 1.54 9.15 3.92
C GLN A 17 1.33 8.81 5.39
N SER A 18 2.02 9.50 6.30
CA SER A 18 1.88 9.29 7.75
C SER A 18 0.51 9.79 8.23
N THR A 19 -0.13 9.02 9.11
CA THR A 19 -1.37 9.42 9.79
C THR A 19 -1.12 10.10 11.14
N GLY A 20 0.15 10.30 11.52
CA GLY A 20 0.56 11.01 12.75
C GLY A 20 0.56 10.15 14.02
N ASP A 21 0.03 8.93 13.96
CA ASP A 21 -0.07 7.95 15.05
C ASP A 21 0.87 6.74 14.85
N GLY A 22 1.86 6.87 13.97
CA GLY A 22 2.79 5.79 13.61
C GLY A 22 2.28 4.82 12.54
N CYS A 23 1.04 5.01 12.08
CA CYS A 23 0.52 4.33 10.90
C CYS A 23 0.73 5.16 9.62
N HIS A 24 0.50 4.52 8.48
CA HIS A 24 0.56 5.13 7.17
C HIS A 24 -0.59 4.66 6.28
N THR A 25 -1.08 5.54 5.40
CA THR A 25 -1.78 5.12 4.19
C THR A 25 -0.78 4.93 3.05
N ILE A 26 -1.03 3.97 2.17
CA ILE A 26 -0.19 3.68 1.00
C ILE A 26 -1.00 4.03 -0.24
N VAL A 27 -0.65 5.13 -0.90
CA VAL A 27 -1.42 5.78 -1.96
C VAL A 27 -0.78 5.51 -3.33
N CYS A 28 -1.56 5.03 -4.28
CA CYS A 28 -1.13 4.89 -5.67
C CYS A 28 -1.13 6.27 -6.34
N VAL A 29 0.02 6.73 -6.81
CA VAL A 29 0.19 8.08 -7.39
C VAL A 29 -0.71 8.26 -8.60
N GLY A 30 -0.79 7.26 -9.48
CA GLY A 30 -1.56 7.37 -10.72
C GLY A 30 -3.08 7.33 -10.56
N SER A 31 -3.61 6.90 -9.41
CA SER A 31 -5.07 6.77 -9.22
C SER A 31 -5.63 7.53 -8.02
N GLY A 32 -4.77 7.94 -7.07
CA GLY A 32 -5.18 8.53 -5.79
C GLY A 32 -5.85 7.54 -4.82
N LYS A 33 -5.99 6.26 -5.19
CA LYS A 33 -6.55 5.20 -4.32
C LYS A 33 -5.51 4.62 -3.38
N VAL A 34 -5.96 4.08 -2.25
CA VAL A 34 -5.12 3.47 -1.22
C VAL A 34 -5.11 1.95 -1.29
N SER A 35 -4.06 1.34 -0.74
CA SER A 35 -4.02 -0.09 -0.43
C SER A 35 -5.02 -0.43 0.68
N ASP A 36 -5.90 -1.40 0.41
CA ASP A 36 -6.99 -1.83 1.28
C ASP A 36 -7.04 -3.36 1.35
N VAL A 37 -7.19 -3.93 2.55
CA VAL A 37 -7.44 -5.37 2.73
C VAL A 37 -8.87 -5.69 2.32
N SER A 38 -9.03 -6.51 1.29
CA SER A 38 -10.34 -6.83 0.71
C SER A 38 -11.32 -7.33 1.77
N GLY A 39 -12.46 -6.64 1.87
CA GLY A 39 -13.52 -6.95 2.86
C GLY A 39 -13.12 -6.74 4.32
N GLY A 40 -11.92 -6.23 4.61
CA GLY A 40 -11.38 -6.17 5.98
C GLY A 40 -11.03 -7.54 6.58
N SER A 41 -10.75 -8.54 5.73
CA SER A 41 -10.39 -9.88 6.18
C SER A 41 -9.14 -9.87 7.08
N ARG A 42 -9.15 -10.73 8.10
CA ARG A 42 -8.00 -10.98 8.99
C ARG A 42 -7.33 -12.33 8.73
N ALA A 43 -7.81 -13.06 7.73
CA ALA A 43 -7.25 -14.36 7.37
C ALA A 43 -5.91 -14.18 6.66
N ASP A 44 -5.00 -15.12 6.88
CA ASP A 44 -3.75 -15.19 6.12
C ASP A 44 -4.04 -15.32 4.62
N GLY A 45 -3.25 -14.62 3.81
CA GLY A 45 -3.45 -14.55 2.37
C GLY A 45 -4.62 -13.65 1.92
N ALA A 46 -5.20 -12.84 2.82
CA ALA A 46 -6.18 -11.84 2.44
C ALA A 46 -5.68 -10.95 1.30
N ALA A 47 -6.49 -10.82 0.25
CA ALA A 47 -6.11 -10.07 -0.94
C ALA A 47 -6.03 -8.57 -0.66
N LEU A 48 -5.01 -7.92 -1.23
CA LEU A 48 -4.94 -6.46 -1.31
C LEU A 48 -5.62 -5.93 -2.57
N ILE A 49 -6.38 -4.86 -2.40
CA ILE A 49 -7.05 -4.13 -3.46
C ILE A 49 -6.70 -2.65 -3.39
N GLN A 50 -6.94 -1.93 -4.50
CA GLN A 50 -6.95 -0.48 -4.51
C GLN A 50 -8.38 0.00 -4.25
N CYS A 51 -8.57 0.88 -3.28
CA CYS A 51 -9.87 1.44 -2.98
C CYS A 51 -9.79 2.94 -2.69
N THR A 52 -10.92 3.63 -2.81
CA THR A 52 -11.02 5.00 -2.31
C THR A 52 -10.64 5.02 -0.83
N ASP A 53 -9.87 6.02 -0.43
CA ASP A 53 -9.57 6.24 0.98
C ASP A 53 -10.86 6.49 1.76
N ARG A 54 -11.05 5.72 2.83
CA ARG A 54 -12.19 5.81 3.75
C ARG A 54 -11.73 5.98 5.20
N GLY A 55 -10.42 6.16 5.44
CA GLY A 55 -9.84 6.28 6.78
C GLY A 55 -10.02 5.04 7.67
N GLY A 56 -10.37 3.89 7.09
CA GLY A 56 -10.62 2.66 7.83
C GLY A 56 -9.33 1.93 8.19
N THR A 57 -9.33 1.19 9.30
CA THR A 57 -8.15 0.46 9.79
C THR A 57 -7.58 -0.55 8.78
N ARG A 58 -8.40 -1.07 7.85
CA ARG A 58 -7.95 -1.94 6.74
C ARG A 58 -7.11 -1.23 5.67
N GLN A 59 -6.93 0.08 5.80
CA GLN A 59 -6.13 0.94 4.92
C GLN A 59 -4.91 1.54 5.65
N LEU A 60 -4.70 1.17 6.92
CA LEU A 60 -3.59 1.63 7.74
C LEU A 60 -2.51 0.55 7.84
N TRP A 61 -1.27 0.97 7.63
CA TRP A 61 -0.10 0.10 7.56
C TRP A 61 0.99 0.60 8.49
N THR A 62 1.69 -0.34 9.14
CA THR A 62 2.95 -0.06 9.83
C THR A 62 4.09 -0.70 9.04
N PHE A 63 5.23 -0.03 8.99
CA PHE A 63 6.41 -0.55 8.31
C PHE A 63 7.39 -1.12 9.32
N SER A 64 7.73 -2.40 9.15
CA SER A 64 8.81 -3.03 9.89
C SER A 64 10.03 -3.14 8.99
N ARG A 65 11.16 -2.59 9.43
CA ARG A 65 12.43 -2.71 8.70
C ARG A 65 12.88 -4.17 8.73
N VAL A 66 13.00 -4.79 7.57
CA VAL A 66 13.62 -6.11 7.44
C VAL A 66 15.13 -5.92 7.28
N ALA A 67 15.93 -6.68 8.05
CA ALA A 67 17.38 -6.66 7.90
C ALA A 67 17.77 -7.40 6.60
N GLY A 68 17.92 -6.64 5.51
CA GLY A 68 18.30 -7.15 4.19
C GLY A 68 18.66 -6.01 3.26
N ARG A 69 19.85 -6.11 2.65
CA ARG A 69 20.53 -5.09 1.84
C ARG A 69 19.57 -4.45 0.82
N LEU A 70 19.50 -3.11 0.82
CA LEU A 70 18.93 -2.36 -0.30
C LEU A 70 19.85 -2.60 -1.50
N ALA A 71 19.50 -3.56 -2.35
CA ALA A 71 20.02 -3.62 -3.71
C ALA A 71 19.28 -2.52 -4.48
N ALA A 72 19.84 -1.31 -4.48
CA ALA A 72 19.56 -0.35 -5.53
C ALA A 72 20.16 -0.93 -6.83
N GLY A 73 19.30 -1.20 -7.80
CA GLY A 73 19.71 -1.50 -9.18
C GLY A 73 20.14 -0.25 -9.92
#